data_AF-A0A965UV07-F1
#
_entry.id   AF-A0A965UV07-F1
#
_cell.length_a   1.000
_cell.length_b   1.000
_cell.length_c   1.000
_cell.angle_alpha   90.00
_cell.angle_beta   90.00
_cell.angle_gamma   90.00
#
_symmetry.space_group_name_H-M   'P 1'
#
loop_
_entity.id
_entity.type
_entity.pdbx_description
1 polymer ?
#
loop_
_entity_poly.entity_id
_entity_poly.type
_entity_poly.pdbx_seq_one_letter_code
_entity_poly.pdbx_strand_id
1 'polypeptide(L)'
;LYYHQNMIHKYDRPKKTLIQKPVHQLRTATYKEEWDGGYMGFHTERGRGPKPLGGYWMKLETSRNASKDNKGTELQLHATFTPADRLY
;
A
#
# COMPACT_ATOMS: atom_id res chain seq x y z
N LEU A 1 -4.52 7.35 8.37
CA LEU A 1 -4.08 6.44 7.28
C LEU A 1 -2.89 5.64 7.79
N TYR A 2 -2.80 4.32 7.56
CA TYR A 2 -1.72 3.48 8.12
C TYR A 2 -1.00 2.68 7.04
N TYR A 3 0.33 2.71 7.06
CA TYR A 3 1.22 1.93 6.18
C TYR A 3 1.95 0.85 6.99
N HIS A 4 2.04 -0.35 6.43
CA HIS A 4 2.75 -1.49 7.00
C HIS A 4 3.42 -2.31 5.90
N GLN A 5 4.64 -2.79 6.16
CA GLN A 5 5.34 -3.71 5.27
C GLN A 5 5.41 -5.10 5.93
N ASN A 6 4.63 -6.04 5.42
CA ASN A 6 4.63 -7.42 5.90
C ASN A 6 5.63 -8.27 5.11
N MET A 7 6.31 -9.22 5.75
CA MET A 7 7.16 -10.20 5.05
C MET A 7 6.40 -11.52 4.90
N ILE A 8 6.00 -11.87 3.69
CA ILE A 8 5.37 -13.16 3.42
C ILE A 8 6.43 -14.21 3.06
N HIS A 9 6.22 -15.44 3.55
CA HIS A 9 7.10 -16.57 3.33
C HIS A 9 6.36 -17.61 2.48
N LYS A 10 6.99 -18.08 1.40
CA LYS A 10 6.49 -19.17 0.56
C LYS A 10 7.57 -20.24 0.45
N TYR A 11 7.24 -21.47 0.86
CA TYR A 11 8.13 -22.61 0.65
C TYR A 11 7.99 -23.15 -0.79
N ASP A 12 9.10 -23.21 -1.52
CA ASP A 12 9.20 -23.79 -2.87
C ASP A 12 9.61 -25.27 -2.73
N ARG A 13 8.61 -26.17 -2.83
CA ARG A 13 8.80 -27.63 -2.65
C ARG A 13 9.84 -28.23 -3.62
N PRO A 14 9.76 -28.04 -4.96
CA PRO A 14 10.77 -28.52 -5.91
C PRO A 14 12.21 -28.08 -5.57
N LYS A 15 12.41 -26.80 -5.23
CA LYS A 15 13.75 -26.26 -4.96
C LYS A 15 14.21 -26.43 -3.52
N LYS A 16 13.34 -26.90 -2.61
CA LYS A 16 13.57 -26.95 -1.15
C LYS A 16 14.05 -25.61 -0.56
N THR A 17 13.56 -24.48 -1.10
CA THR A 17 13.96 -23.13 -0.69
C THR A 17 12.81 -22.35 -0.08
N LEU A 18 13.14 -21.42 0.82
CA LEU A 18 12.18 -20.49 1.41
C LEU A 18 12.27 -19.16 0.65
N ILE A 19 11.21 -18.79 -0.06
CA ILE A 19 11.11 -17.51 -0.76
C ILE A 19 10.48 -16.49 0.20
N GLN A 20 11.19 -15.40 0.45
CA GLN A 20 10.69 -14.26 1.22
C GLN A 20 10.29 -13.13 0.26
N LYS A 21 9.11 -12.53 0.46
CA LYS A 21 8.64 -11.40 -0.33
C LYS A 21 8.08 -10.30 0.57
N PRO A 22 8.58 -9.05 0.50
CA PRO A 22 7.94 -7.92 1.16
C PRO A 22 6.61 -7.58 0.45
N VAL A 23 5.59 -7.28 1.24
CA VAL A 23 4.26 -6.86 0.80
C VAL A 23 3.91 -5.56 1.49
N HIS A 24 3.83 -4.50 0.70
CA HIS A 24 3.38 -3.18 1.14
C HIS A 24 1.86 -3.19 1.31
N GLN A 25 1.38 -2.79 2.49
CA GLN A 25 -0.04 -2.75 2.83
C GLN A 25 -0.40 -1.33 3.29
N LEU A 26 -1.36 -0.70 2.63
CA LEU A 26 -1.96 0.55 3.09
C LEU A 26 -3.38 0.27 3.57
N ARG A 27 -3.66 0.66 4.82
CA ARG A 27 -5.00 0.70 5.39
C ARG A 27 -5.52 2.12 5.30
N THR A 28 -6.22 2.40 4.20
CA THR A 28 -7.06 3.60 4.07
C THR A 28 -8.21 3.50 5.06
N ALA A 29 -8.29 4.46 5.98
CA ALA A 29 -9.52 4.68 6.72
C ALA A 29 -10.54 5.23 5.71
N THR A 30 -11.47 4.40 5.27
CA THR A 30 -12.56 4.86 4.39
C THR A 30 -13.50 5.73 5.19
N TYR A 31 -13.84 6.91 4.64
CA TYR A 31 -14.96 7.69 5.14
C TYR A 31 -16.24 6.92 4.81
N LYS A 32 -16.72 6.14 5.78
CA LYS A 32 -18.02 5.45 5.72
C LYS A 32 -18.89 5.99 6.84
N GLU A 33 -19.50 7.15 6.61
CA GLU A 33 -20.76 7.43 7.31
C GLU A 33 -21.82 6.56 6.65
N GLU A 34 -22.17 5.47 7.32
CA GLU A 34 -23.49 4.89 7.12
C GLU A 34 -24.49 5.90 7.64
N TRP A 35 -25.53 6.19 6.86
CA TRP A 35 -26.48 7.22 7.28
C TRP A 35 -27.13 6.81 8.62
N ASP A 36 -27.46 5.52 8.80
CA ASP A 36 -27.35 4.67 10.03
C ASP A 36 -28.21 3.42 9.77
N GLY A 37 -27.64 2.43 9.07
CA GLY A 37 -28.38 1.61 8.10
C GLY A 37 -28.94 2.42 6.91
N GLY A 38 -29.43 3.64 7.17
CA GLY A 38 -29.95 4.60 6.20
C GLY A 38 -30.52 5.91 6.79
N TYR A 39 -30.20 6.35 8.03
CA TYR A 39 -30.76 7.58 8.63
C TYR A 39 -30.03 8.21 9.87
N MET A 40 -29.44 9.42 9.75
CA MET A 40 -28.76 10.25 10.79
C MET A 40 -27.27 9.95 11.16
N GLY A 41 -26.35 10.52 10.35
CA GLY A 41 -24.90 10.53 10.55
C GLY A 41 -24.34 11.91 10.98
N PHE A 42 -23.50 11.91 12.02
CA PHE A 42 -23.04 13.11 12.72
C PHE A 42 -22.26 14.14 11.89
N HIS A 43 -21.50 13.73 10.86
CA HIS A 43 -20.85 14.67 9.94
C HIS A 43 -21.81 15.13 8.84
N THR A 44 -22.69 14.25 8.36
CA THR A 44 -23.71 14.56 7.34
C THR A 44 -24.70 15.62 7.83
N GLU A 45 -25.31 15.44 9.02
CA GLU A 45 -26.24 16.42 9.62
C GLU A 45 -25.59 17.78 9.92
N ARG A 46 -24.32 17.77 10.33
CA ARG A 46 -23.59 18.99 10.71
C ARG A 46 -22.84 19.63 9.54
N GLY A 47 -23.09 19.17 8.30
CA GLY A 47 -22.45 19.68 7.09
C GLY A 47 -20.92 19.59 7.10
N ARG A 48 -20.35 18.69 7.90
CA ARG A 48 -18.90 18.55 8.03
C ARG A 48 -18.36 17.71 6.88
N GLY A 49 -17.71 18.37 5.93
CA GLY A 49 -17.03 17.70 4.82
C GLY A 49 -16.03 16.63 5.27
N PRO A 50 -15.69 15.68 4.37
CA PRO A 50 -14.81 14.56 4.69
C PRO A 50 -13.46 15.06 5.20
N LYS A 51 -13.12 14.69 6.44
CA LYS A 51 -11.84 15.06 7.03
C LYS A 51 -10.71 14.30 6.33
N PRO A 52 -9.65 14.97 5.84
CA PRO A 52 -8.48 14.28 5.30
C PRO A 52 -7.76 13.53 6.45
N LEU A 53 -7.82 12.20 6.44
CA LEU A 53 -7.22 11.33 7.47
C LEU A 53 -5.71 11.05 7.22
N GLY A 54 -5.01 12.02 6.62
CA GLY A 54 -3.66 11.91 6.08
C GLY A 54 -3.60 11.25 4.70
N GLY A 55 -2.46 11.42 4.01
CA GLY A 55 -2.12 10.78 2.73
C GLY A 55 -0.79 10.03 2.79
N TYR A 56 -0.49 9.21 1.77
CA TYR A 56 0.87 8.75 1.47
C TYR A 56 1.13 8.99 -0.01
N TRP A 57 2.29 9.55 -0.33
CA TRP A 57 2.84 9.59 -1.68
C TRP A 57 3.46 8.24 -2.03
N MET A 58 2.94 7.59 -3.06
CA MET A 58 3.54 6.38 -3.63
C MET A 58 4.45 6.75 -4.81
N LYS A 59 5.73 6.43 -4.71
CA LYS A 59 6.68 6.48 -5.84
C LYS A 59 6.90 5.05 -6.34
N LEU A 60 6.59 4.80 -7.61
CA LEU A 60 6.85 3.53 -8.27
C LEU A 60 8.00 3.69 -9.26
N GLU A 61 9.03 2.86 -9.13
CA GLU A 61 10.22 2.89 -9.96
C GLU A 61 10.46 1.50 -10.57
N THR A 62 10.85 1.46 -11.84
CA THR A 62 11.18 0.22 -12.54
C THR A 62 12.65 0.20 -12.90
N SER A 63 13.38 -0.81 -12.46
CA SER A 63 14.75 -1.07 -12.91
C SER A 63 14.78 -2.34 -13.76
N ARG A 64 15.59 -2.33 -14.82
CA ARG A 64 15.86 -3.51 -15.64
C ARG A 64 17.28 -3.96 -15.35
N ASN A 65 17.42 -5.08 -14.65
CA ASN A 65 18.72 -5.65 -14.38
C ASN A 65 19.11 -6.57 -15.55
N ALA A 66 20.13 -6.14 -16.30
CA ALA A 66 20.81 -6.99 -17.25
C ALA A 66 21.65 -8.02 -16.46
N SER A 67 21.07 -9.21 -16.26
CA SER A 67 21.78 -10.33 -15.65
C SER A 67 22.99 -10.71 -16.50
N LYS A 68 24.17 -10.85 -15.87
CA LYS A 68 25.37 -11.42 -16.52
C LYS A 68 25.22 -12.91 -16.84
N ASP A 69 24.38 -13.62 -16.08
CA ASP A 69 23.87 -14.94 -16.45
C ASP A 69 22.81 -14.79 -17.55
N ASN A 70 22.81 -15.66 -18.56
CA ASN A 70 21.87 -15.70 -19.70
C ASN A 70 20.38 -16.01 -19.34
N LYS A 71 19.93 -15.68 -18.13
CA LYS A 71 18.56 -15.88 -17.62
C LYS A 71 17.55 -14.80 -18.06
N GLY A 72 17.97 -13.88 -18.93
CA GLY A 72 17.15 -12.79 -19.47
C GLY A 72 17.15 -11.52 -18.61
N THR A 73 16.49 -10.48 -19.10
CA THR A 73 16.31 -9.22 -18.36
C THR A 73 15.27 -9.38 -17.25
N GLU A 74 15.70 -9.17 -16.01
CA GLU A 74 14.78 -9.08 -14.87
C GLU A 74 14.24 -7.66 -14.75
N LEU A 75 12.91 -7.52 -14.71
CA LEU A 75 12.23 -6.25 -14.40
C LEU A 75 11.92 -6.23 -12.90
N GLN A 76 12.60 -5.35 -12.16
CA GLN A 76 12.34 -5.12 -10.75
C GLN A 76 11.44 -3.88 -10.57
N LEU A 77 10.49 -3.97 -9.65
CA LEU A 77 9.53 -2.93 -9.30
C LEU A 77 9.77 -2.50 -7.85
N HIS A 78 10.21 -1.26 -7.66
CA HIS A 78 10.38 -0.63 -6.35
C HIS A 78 9.20 0.29 -6.05
N ALA A 79 8.55 0.10 -4.90
CA ALA A 79 7.48 0.96 -4.40
C ALA A 79 7.92 1.60 -3.08
N THR A 80 7.93 2.93 -3.03
CA THR A 80 8.24 3.70 -1.82
C THR A 80 7.02 4.51 -1.40
N PHE A 81 6.69 4.48 -0.10
CA PHE A 81 5.54 5.20 0.47
C PHE A 81 6.03 6.23 1.48
N THR A 82 5.76 7.50 1.22
CA THR A 82 6.14 8.63 2.10
C THR A 82 4.86 9.25 2.67
N PRO A 83 4.74 9.51 3.99
CA PRO A 83 3.60 10.27 4.51
C PRO A 83 3.41 11.61 3.79
N ALA A 84 2.16 12.00 3.57
CA ALA A 84 1.79 13.32 3.07
C ALA A 84 1.46 14.26 4.26
N ASP A 85 2.35 14.29 5.24
CA ASP A 85 2.29 15.15 6.43
C ASP A 85 3.04 16.48 6.22
N ARG A 86 4.07 16.49 5.37
CA ARG A 86 4.77 17.70 4.93
C ARG A 86 3.98 18.46 3.86
N LEU A 87 3.06 19.30 4.32
CA LEU A 87 2.55 20.45 3.58
C LEU A 87 2.68 21.67 4.50
N TYR A 88 3.77 22.42 4.27
CA TYR A 88 4.36 23.50 5.09
C TYR A 88 5.13 23.02 6.33
#